data_AF-A0A7J8RIH5-F1
#
_entry.id   AF-A0A7J8RIH5-F1
#
_cell.length_a   1.000
_cell.length_b   1.000
_cell.length_c   1.000
_cell.angle_alpha   90.00
_cell.angle_beta   90.00
_cell.angle_gamma   90.00
#
_symmetry.space_group_name_H-M   'P 1'
#
loop_
_entity.id
_entity.type
_entity.pdbx_description
1 polymer ?
#
loop_
_entity_poly.entity_id
_entity_poly.type
_entity_poly.pdbx_seq_one_letter_code
_entity_poly.pdbx_strand_id
1 'polypeptide(L)'
;PLVYVPFWLQIHDAPIGLFSENLAKLLENFIGAFLEYDGSNLGRENRNYMRVRVQIDVRKPLRRKKQVMSNGVCSYVKFKYERLMLFHFFCGCLGHNDSYCDAKMMIGSDFIEMG
;
A
#
# COMPACT_ATOMS: atom_id res chain seq x y z
N PRO A 1 -3.54 7.30 19.96
CA PRO A 1 -3.65 7.44 18.48
C PRO A 1 -3.55 6.08 17.79
N LEU A 2 -4.44 5.79 16.83
CA LEU A 2 -4.37 4.58 15.98
C LEU A 2 -3.25 4.75 14.96
N VAL A 3 -2.04 4.33 15.31
CA VAL A 3 -0.85 4.43 14.44
C VAL A 3 -0.83 3.33 13.38
N TYR A 4 -1.37 2.15 13.72
CA TYR A 4 -1.36 0.98 12.87
C TYR A 4 -2.77 0.48 12.62
N VAL A 5 -3.10 0.22 11.36
CA VAL A 5 -4.43 -0.24 10.96
C VAL A 5 -4.31 -1.44 10.01
N PRO A 6 -5.06 -2.53 10.24
CA PRO A 6 -5.08 -3.67 9.34
C PRO A 6 -5.91 -3.35 8.08
N PHE A 7 -5.32 -3.56 6.90
CA PHE A 7 -6.00 -3.41 5.61
C PHE A 7 -5.88 -4.69 4.78
N TRP A 8 -6.91 -4.94 3.98
CA TRP A 8 -6.84 -5.89 2.89
C TRP A 8 -6.14 -5.23 1.69
N LEU A 9 -5.17 -5.93 1.15
CA LEU A 9 -4.35 -5.51 0.03
C LEU A 9 -4.41 -6.56 -1.07
N GLN A 10 -4.65 -6.10 -2.28
CA GLN A 10 -4.53 -6.88 -3.50
C GLN A 10 -3.20 -6.57 -4.18
N ILE A 11 -2.48 -7.61 -4.56
CA ILE A 11 -1.21 -7.55 -5.27
C ILE A 11 -1.44 -8.09 -6.69
N HIS A 12 -1.30 -7.20 -7.67
CA HIS A 12 -1.57 -7.44 -9.07
C HIS A 12 -0.26 -7.49 -9.86
N ASP A 13 -0.31 -8.08 -11.06
CA ASP A 13 0.79 -8.17 -12.02
C ASP A 13 2.05 -8.86 -11.45
N ALA A 14 1.88 -9.75 -10.47
CA ALA A 14 2.97 -10.57 -9.98
C ALA A 14 3.40 -11.60 -11.04
N PRO A 15 4.71 -11.80 -11.27
CA PRO A 15 5.18 -12.81 -12.22
C PRO A 15 4.63 -14.20 -11.88
N ILE A 16 4.34 -14.96 -12.93
CA ILE A 16 3.84 -16.34 -12.82
C ILE A 16 4.88 -17.16 -12.04
N GLY A 17 4.46 -17.78 -10.93
CA GLY A 17 5.34 -18.52 -10.00
C GLY A 17 5.75 -17.77 -8.73
N LEU A 18 5.52 -16.44 -8.64
CA LEU A 18 5.75 -15.68 -7.41
C LEU A 18 4.52 -15.59 -6.49
N PHE A 19 3.36 -16.09 -6.91
CA PHE A 19 2.15 -16.16 -6.07
C PHE A 19 2.34 -17.18 -4.94
N SER A 20 2.98 -16.75 -3.86
CA SER A 20 3.25 -17.58 -2.69
C SER A 20 3.32 -16.71 -1.43
N GLU A 21 3.21 -17.36 -0.26
CA GLU A 21 3.45 -16.73 1.04
C GLU A 21 4.84 -16.07 1.12
N ASN A 22 5.82 -16.57 0.37
CA ASN A 22 7.17 -15.99 0.31
C ASN A 22 7.17 -14.59 -0.33
N LEU A 23 6.31 -14.32 -1.33
CA LEU A 23 6.14 -12.97 -1.86
C LEU A 23 5.46 -12.06 -0.83
N ALA A 24 4.49 -12.58 -0.08
CA ALA A 24 3.85 -11.81 1.00
C ALA A 24 4.88 -11.40 2.08
N LYS A 25 5.74 -12.33 2.50
CA LYS A 25 6.86 -12.06 3.42
C LYS A 25 7.90 -11.10 2.83
N LEU A 26 8.23 -11.21 1.55
CA LEU A 26 9.14 -10.26 0.88
C LEU A 26 8.58 -8.83 0.88
N LEU A 27 7.25 -8.69 0.81
CA LEU A 27 6.55 -7.41 0.79
C LEU A 27 6.28 -6.84 2.18
N GLU A 28 6.43 -7.63 3.23
CA GLU A 28 6.21 -7.24 4.63
C GLU A 28 7.01 -5.98 5.01
N ASN A 29 8.33 -6.03 4.82
CA ASN A 29 9.21 -4.89 5.13
C ASN A 29 8.96 -3.66 4.23
N PHE A 30 8.25 -3.82 3.12
CA PHE A 30 8.00 -2.74 2.17
C PHE A 30 6.67 -2.02 2.40
N ILE A 31 5.61 -2.78 2.73
CA ILE A 31 4.24 -2.26 2.81
C ILE A 31 3.81 -2.09 4.27
N GLY A 32 4.14 -3.05 5.12
CA GLY A 32 3.64 -3.16 6.50
C GLY A 32 3.68 -4.60 6.98
N ALA A 33 3.50 -4.81 8.28
CA ALA A 33 3.61 -6.14 8.89
C ALA A 33 2.56 -7.09 8.28
N PHE A 34 3.00 -8.28 7.89
CA PHE A 34 2.12 -9.28 7.28
C PHE A 34 1.25 -9.91 8.37
N LEU A 35 -0.05 -10.01 8.12
CA LEU A 35 -1.00 -10.60 9.09
C LEU A 35 -1.59 -11.90 8.57
N GLU A 36 -2.05 -11.92 7.31
CA GLU A 36 -2.85 -13.02 6.79
C GLU A 36 -2.74 -13.13 5.27
N TYR A 37 -2.75 -14.36 4.77
CA TYR A 37 -2.83 -14.67 3.35
C TYR A 37 -4.18 -15.31 3.04
N ASP A 38 -4.94 -14.74 2.11
CA ASP A 38 -6.23 -15.29 1.68
C ASP A 38 -6.00 -16.26 0.50
N GLY A 39 -5.69 -17.51 0.85
CA GLY A 39 -5.44 -18.60 -0.11
C GLY A 39 -6.69 -19.17 -0.77
N SER A 40 -7.88 -18.76 -0.33
CA SER A 40 -9.18 -19.26 -0.79
C SER A 40 -9.49 -18.96 -2.28
N ASN A 41 -8.66 -18.14 -2.91
CA ASN A 41 -8.91 -17.52 -4.22
C ASN A 41 -7.92 -17.92 -5.32
N LEU A 42 -6.87 -18.70 -5.02
CA LEU A 42 -5.93 -19.20 -6.03
C LEU A 42 -6.65 -20.15 -6.99
N GLY A 43 -6.68 -19.83 -8.29
CA GLY A 43 -7.19 -20.72 -9.34
C GLY A 43 -8.66 -20.55 -9.74
N ARG A 44 -9.39 -19.56 -9.21
CA ARG A 44 -10.72 -19.20 -9.75
C ARG A 44 -10.56 -18.33 -11.00
N GLU A 45 -11.27 -18.70 -12.07
CA GLU A 45 -11.15 -18.22 -13.47
C GLU A 45 -11.19 -16.69 -13.71
N ASN A 46 -11.41 -15.85 -12.68
CA ASN A 46 -11.62 -14.41 -12.83
C ASN A 46 -10.81 -13.52 -11.86
N ARG A 47 -9.78 -14.04 -11.16
CA ARG A 47 -8.98 -13.21 -10.23
C ARG A 47 -7.47 -13.44 -10.38
N ASN A 48 -6.81 -12.56 -11.13
CA ASN A 48 -5.35 -12.55 -11.38
C ASN A 48 -4.54 -11.82 -10.29
N TYR A 49 -4.96 -11.87 -9.03
CA TYR A 49 -4.29 -11.14 -7.95
C TYR A 49 -4.20 -11.92 -6.65
N MET A 50 -3.17 -11.60 -5.87
CA MET A 50 -2.96 -12.13 -4.53
C MET A 50 -3.64 -11.23 -3.52
N ARG A 51 -4.32 -11.79 -2.52
CA ARG A 51 -4.97 -11.01 -1.47
C ARG A 51 -4.33 -11.31 -0.12
N VAL A 52 -3.84 -10.26 0.53
CA VAL A 52 -3.17 -10.35 1.83
C VAL A 52 -3.73 -9.30 2.78
N ARG A 53 -3.65 -9.58 4.06
CA ARG A 53 -3.93 -8.63 5.13
C ARG A 53 -2.61 -8.13 5.70
N VAL A 54 -2.45 -6.82 5.76
CA VAL A 54 -1.23 -6.17 6.25
C VAL A 54 -1.58 -5.09 7.27
N GLN A 55 -0.72 -4.93 8.28
CA GLN A 55 -0.80 -3.85 9.25
C GLN A 55 0.03 -2.66 8.77
N ILE A 56 -0.63 -1.55 8.47
CA ILE A 56 -0.02 -0.37 7.84
C ILE A 56 0.14 0.75 8.87
N ASP A 57 1.29 1.42 8.85
CA ASP A 57 1.51 2.69 9.54
C ASP A 57 0.82 3.83 8.77
N VAL A 58 -0.28 4.36 9.31
CA VAL A 58 -1.13 5.37 8.63
C VAL A 58 -0.44 6.72 8.44
N ARG A 59 0.67 6.94 9.16
CA ARG A 59 1.47 8.17 9.07
C ARG A 59 2.39 8.18 7.86
N LYS A 60 2.57 7.02 7.20
CA LYS A 60 3.43 6.88 6.03
C LYS A 60 2.57 6.84 4.75
N PRO A 61 3.08 7.37 3.63
CA PRO A 61 2.39 7.26 2.36
C PRO A 61 2.17 5.81 1.94
N LEU A 62 0.99 5.51 1.42
CA LEU A 62 0.69 4.17 0.92
C LEU A 62 1.53 3.81 -0.31
N ARG A 63 2.13 2.62 -0.29
CA ARG A 63 2.92 2.11 -1.41
C ARG A 63 2.00 1.64 -2.53
N ARG A 64 2.25 2.09 -3.77
CA ARG A 64 1.41 1.75 -4.94
C ARG A 64 1.97 0.66 -5.84
N LYS A 65 3.30 0.54 -5.91
CA LYS A 65 3.99 -0.49 -6.69
C LYS A 65 5.37 -0.77 -6.10
N LYS A 66 5.93 -1.93 -6.41
CA LYS A 66 7.32 -2.29 -6.12
C LYS A 66 7.91 -2.97 -7.36
N GLN A 67 9.16 -2.65 -7.66
CA GLN A 67 9.92 -3.43 -8.64
C GLN A 67 10.42 -4.71 -7.97
N VAL A 68 10.15 -5.85 -8.60
CA VAL A 68 10.62 -7.17 -8.19
C VAL A 68 11.44 -7.76 -9.31
N MET A 69 12.47 -8.51 -8.94
CA MET A 69 13.31 -9.23 -9.89
C MET A 69 13.04 -10.72 -9.73
N SER A 70 12.72 -11.39 -10.82
CA SER A 70 12.42 -12.82 -10.86
C SER A 70 13.07 -13.43 -12.09
N ASN A 71 13.91 -14.44 -11.91
CA ASN A 71 14.60 -15.13 -13.01
C ASN A 71 15.33 -14.18 -13.98
N GLY A 72 15.97 -13.12 -13.46
CA GLY A 72 16.68 -12.11 -14.25
C GLY A 72 15.77 -11.09 -14.95
N VAL A 73 14.44 -11.20 -14.82
CA VAL A 73 13.48 -10.25 -15.38
C VAL A 73 12.99 -9.30 -14.30
N CYS A 74 13.04 -7.99 -14.59
CA CYS A 74 12.44 -6.97 -13.74
C CYS A 74 10.95 -6.81 -14.07
N SER A 75 10.11 -6.84 -13.05
CA SER A 75 8.66 -6.65 -13.19
C SER A 75 8.14 -5.73 -12.07
N TYR A 76 7.03 -5.05 -12.32
CA TYR A 76 6.39 -4.21 -11.31
C TYR A 76 5.17 -4.92 -10.77
N VAL A 77 5.15 -5.18 -9.45
CA VAL A 77 3.92 -5.55 -8.75
C VAL A 77 3.15 -4.29 -8.37
N LYS A 78 1.83 -4.33 -8.52
CA LYS A 78 0.94 -3.21 -8.17
C LYS A 78 0.12 -3.53 -6.94
N PHE A 79 -0.06 -2.53 -6.08
CA PHE A 79 -0.80 -2.64 -4.82
C PHE A 79 -2.10 -1.88 -4.92
N LYS A 80 -3.22 -2.55 -4.63
CA LYS A 80 -4.54 -1.95 -4.49
C LYS A 80 -5.08 -2.28 -3.10
N TYR A 81 -5.36 -1.26 -2.31
CA TYR A 81 -5.88 -1.42 -0.95
C TYR A 81 -7.41 -1.38 -0.97
N GLU A 82 -8.06 -2.24 -0.18
CA GLU A 82 -9.51 -2.29 -0.08
C GLU A 82 -10.04 -1.38 1.04
N ARG A 83 -11.20 -0.77 0.82
CA ARG A 83 -11.95 0.04 1.82
C ARG A 83 -11.13 1.19 2.44
N LEU A 84 -10.41 1.94 1.62
CA LEU A 84 -9.63 3.09 2.06
C LEU A 84 -10.51 4.33 2.27
N MET A 85 -11.26 4.36 3.37
CA MET A 85 -12.27 5.40 3.60
C MET A 85 -11.70 6.80 3.93
N LEU A 86 -10.39 6.95 4.20
CA LEU A 86 -9.77 8.20 4.66
C LEU A 86 -8.41 8.48 3.98
N PHE A 87 -8.31 8.25 2.67
CA PHE A 87 -7.10 8.56 1.88
C PHE A 87 -7.00 10.06 1.59
N HIS A 88 -5.92 10.70 2.03
CA HIS A 88 -5.64 12.07 1.61
C HIS A 88 -4.80 12.10 0.34
N PHE A 89 -5.33 12.70 -0.73
CA PHE A 89 -4.72 12.63 -2.06
C PHE A 89 -3.38 13.38 -2.16
N PHE A 90 -3.22 14.47 -1.42
CA PHE A 90 -2.05 15.35 -1.50
C PHE A 90 -0.80 14.75 -0.84
N CYS A 91 -0.92 14.21 0.38
CA CYS A 91 0.22 13.65 1.12
C CYS A 91 0.33 12.12 1.02
N GLY A 92 -0.73 11.45 0.57
CA GLY A 92 -0.78 9.99 0.46
C GLY A 92 -0.92 9.24 1.79
N CYS A 93 -1.15 9.95 2.90
CA CYS A 93 -1.36 9.38 4.24
C CYS A 93 -2.85 9.18 4.55
N LEU A 94 -3.12 8.40 5.60
CA LEU A 94 -4.46 8.08 6.07
C LEU A 94 -4.82 8.88 7.33
N GLY A 95 -6.09 9.28 7.45
CA GLY A 95 -6.65 9.74 8.72
C GLY A 95 -6.69 11.25 8.96
N HIS A 96 -6.53 12.08 7.92
CA HIS A 96 -6.81 13.52 7.99
C HIS A 96 -7.35 14.04 6.66
N ASN A 97 -8.13 15.12 6.69
CA ASN A 97 -8.61 15.83 5.50
C ASN A 97 -7.64 16.99 5.16
N ASP A 98 -7.82 17.61 3.99
CA ASP A 98 -7.05 18.76 3.50
C ASP A 98 -6.74 19.84 4.55
N SER A 99 -7.70 20.13 5.42
CA SER A 99 -7.57 21.16 6.46
C SER A 99 -6.60 20.79 7.60
N TYR A 100 -6.14 19.54 7.69
CA TYR A 100 -5.26 19.04 8.76
C TYR A 100 -4.07 18.26 8.17
N CYS A 101 -3.70 18.55 6.93
CA CYS A 101 -2.53 17.95 6.29
C CYS A 101 -1.28 18.81 6.57
N ASP A 102 -0.38 18.31 7.41
CA ASP A 102 0.87 19.00 7.76
C ASP A 102 1.70 19.42 6.53
N ALA A 103 1.75 18.56 5.50
CA ALA A 103 2.43 18.87 4.24
C ALA A 103 1.81 20.05 3.47
N LYS A 104 0.49 20.27 3.61
CA LYS A 104 -0.22 21.40 2.99
C LYS A 104 -0.11 22.66 3.84
N MET A 105 -0.12 22.50 5.16
CA MET A 105 0.10 23.58 6.14
C MET A 105 1.49 24.20 5.99
N MET A 106 2.55 23.38 5.81
CA MET A 106 3.92 23.88 5.59
C MET A 106 4.05 24.72 4.30
N ILE A 107 3.35 24.36 3.23
CA ILE A 107 3.33 25.15 2.00
C ILE A 107 2.52 26.43 2.17
N GLY A 108 1.47 26.42 3.00
CA GLY A 108 0.64 27.60 3.27
C GLY A 108 1.35 28.69 4.08
N SER A 109 2.29 28.32 4.95
CA SER A 109 3.09 29.28 5.74
C SER A 109 4.11 30.06 4.91
N ASP A 110 4.67 29.46 3.85
CA ASP A 110 5.67 30.12 3.00
C ASP A 110 5.08 31.27 2.15
N PHE A 111 3.75 31.32 1.95
CA PHE A 111 3.09 32.43 1.27
C PHE A 111 2.75 33.61 2.20
N ILE A 112 2.86 33.43 3.53
CA ILE A 112 2.50 34.48 4.50
C ILE A 112 3.72 35.36 4.85
N GLU A 113 4.96 34.88 4.68
CA GLU A 113 6.18 35.66 4.98
C GLU A 113 6.63 36.61 3.83
N MET A 114 5.92 36.65 2.70
CA MET A 114 6.15 37.62 1.61
C MET A 114 4.93 38.53 1.36
N GLY A 115 4.23 38.93 2.42
CA GLY A 115 3.16 39.92 2.39
C GLY A 115 3.50 41.15 3.20
#